data_AF-A0A955LBY2-F1
#
_entry.id   AF-A0A955LBY2-F1
#
_cell.length_a   1.000
_cell.length_b   1.000
_cell.length_c   1.000
_cell.angle_alpha   90.00
_cell.angle_beta   90.00
_cell.angle_gamma   90.00
#
_symmetry.space_group_name_H-M   'P 1'
#
loop_
_entity.id
_entity.type
_entity.pdbx_description
1 polymer ?
#
loop_
_entity_poly.entity_id
_entity_poly.type
_entity_poly.pdbx_seq_one_letter_code
_entity_poly.pdbx_strand_id
1 'polypeptide(L)'
;IEHHLPEVNQSKELWGMESGKFHKVNLVCLSPNFWGNNNVGNKHYFFMLDGCHSDTPMRSFHNENLNGDLLQHRKVMEVLATVRQLEPAKKQLAGVGFNATVRDNVILKLSGTHKRTVKLII
;
A
#
# COMPACT_ATOMS: atom_id res chain seq x y z
N ILE A 1 11.98 18.91 -19.41
CA ILE A 1 13.21 18.09 -19.28
C ILE A 1 13.39 17.41 -20.62
N GLU A 2 14.37 17.83 -21.41
CA GLU A 2 14.75 17.10 -22.63
C GLU A 2 15.65 15.93 -22.24
N HIS A 3 15.26 14.71 -22.63
CA HIS A 3 16.05 13.52 -22.37
C HIS A 3 17.09 13.33 -23.49
N HIS A 4 18.37 13.52 -23.17
CA HIS A 4 19.50 13.38 -24.11
C HIS A 4 20.06 11.95 -24.20
N LEU A 5 19.50 11.00 -23.45
CA LEU A 5 19.82 9.58 -23.52
C LEU A 5 18.55 8.82 -23.94
N PRO A 6 18.67 7.72 -24.72
CA PRO A 6 17.52 6.90 -25.05
C PRO A 6 16.84 6.46 -23.76
N GLU A 7 15.54 6.76 -23.64
CA GLU A 7 14.74 6.36 -22.49
C GLU A 7 14.61 4.84 -22.52
N VAL A 8 15.52 4.16 -21.83
CA VAL A 8 15.41 2.72 -21.62
C VAL A 8 14.29 2.55 -20.60
N ASN A 9 13.09 2.24 -21.08
CA ASN A 9 11.97 1.79 -20.26
C ASN A 9 12.32 0.43 -19.64
N GLN A 10 13.23 0.42 -18.67
CA GLN A 10 13.57 -0.76 -17.89
C GLN A 10 12.42 -1.00 -16.91
N SER A 11 11.67 -2.07 -17.15
CA SER A 11 10.75 -2.61 -16.15
C SER A 11 11.57 -3.04 -14.94
N LYS A 12 11.20 -2.54 -13.77
CA LYS A 12 11.80 -2.92 -12.49
C LYS A 12 10.82 -3.80 -11.75
N GLU A 13 11.31 -4.90 -11.20
CA GLU A 13 10.55 -5.74 -10.30
C GLU A 13 10.67 -5.18 -8.87
N LEU A 14 9.53 -5.06 -8.19
CA LEU A 14 9.45 -4.66 -6.79
C LEU A 14 8.30 -5.44 -6.14
N TRP A 15 8.54 -6.10 -5.00
CA TRP A 15 7.52 -6.87 -4.28
C TRP A 15 6.87 -7.99 -5.12
N GLY A 16 7.65 -8.58 -6.04
CA GLY A 16 7.18 -9.56 -7.01
C GLY A 16 6.35 -8.96 -8.17
N MET A 17 6.34 -7.64 -8.32
CA MET A 17 5.53 -6.92 -9.30
C MET A 17 6.41 -6.17 -10.31
N GLU A 18 6.16 -6.40 -11.59
CA GLU A 18 6.82 -5.65 -12.67
C GLU A 18 6.20 -4.25 -12.84
N SER A 19 7.03 -3.22 -12.89
CA SER A 19 6.57 -1.85 -13.15
C SER A 19 6.04 -1.69 -14.59
N GLY A 20 5.07 -0.78 -14.76
CA GLY A 20 4.49 -0.43 -16.07
C GLY A 20 3.45 -1.42 -16.61
N LYS A 21 3.11 -2.47 -15.86
CA LYS A 21 2.12 -3.48 -16.26
C LYS A 21 0.86 -3.40 -15.39
N PHE A 22 -0.25 -3.89 -15.94
CA PHE A 22 -1.49 -4.05 -15.18
C PHE A 22 -1.42 -5.30 -14.32
N HIS A 23 -1.69 -5.13 -13.03
CA HIS A 23 -1.71 -6.21 -12.05
C HIS A 23 -3.13 -6.48 -11.59
N LYS A 24 -3.44 -7.75 -11.35
CA LYS A 24 -4.76 -8.16 -10.89
C LYS A 24 -4.95 -7.72 -9.45
N VAL A 25 -6.12 -7.14 -9.15
CA VAL A 25 -6.54 -6.79 -7.80
C VAL A 25 -7.47 -7.88 -7.28
N ASN A 26 -7.14 -8.47 -6.14
CA ASN A 26 -7.95 -9.53 -5.51
C ASN A 26 -8.97 -8.96 -4.52
N LEU A 27 -8.67 -7.83 -3.90
CA LEU A 27 -9.54 -7.18 -2.92
C LEU A 27 -9.36 -5.66 -2.98
N VAL A 28 -10.47 -4.93 -2.93
CA VAL A 28 -10.49 -3.49 -2.68
C VAL A 28 -11.17 -3.26 -1.33
N CYS A 29 -10.50 -2.58 -0.40
CA CYS A 29 -11.04 -2.31 0.92
C CYS A 29 -10.61 -0.94 1.44
N LEU A 30 -11.29 -0.46 2.48
CA LEU A 30 -10.83 0.70 3.23
C LEU A 30 -9.63 0.32 4.11
N SER A 31 -8.90 1.33 4.59
CA SER A 31 -7.88 1.11 5.61
C SER A 31 -8.47 0.62 6.95
N PRO A 32 -7.74 -0.19 7.74
CA PRO A 32 -8.26 -0.83 8.95
C PRO A 32 -8.87 0.12 10.00
N ASN A 33 -8.34 1.34 10.09
CA ASN A 33 -8.85 2.42 10.93
C ASN A 33 -10.25 2.94 10.53
N PHE A 34 -10.81 2.46 9.42
CA PHE A 34 -12.15 2.78 8.90
C PHE A 34 -13.05 1.53 8.78
N TRP A 35 -12.71 0.41 9.43
CA TRP A 35 -13.55 -0.79 9.43
C TRP A 35 -14.61 -0.75 10.55
N GLY A 36 -15.79 -1.28 10.25
CA GLY A 36 -16.90 -1.33 11.20
C GLY A 36 -17.35 0.08 11.62
N ASN A 37 -17.35 0.34 12.93
CA ASN A 37 -17.71 1.65 13.48
C ASN A 37 -16.50 2.57 13.67
N ASN A 38 -15.30 2.17 13.24
CA ASN A 38 -14.10 2.99 13.34
C ASN A 38 -14.09 4.06 12.24
N ASN A 39 -13.65 5.27 12.57
CA ASN A 39 -13.52 6.40 11.65
C ASN A 39 -12.45 7.37 12.18
N VAL A 40 -11.22 6.87 12.36
CA VAL A 40 -10.15 7.61 13.04
C VAL A 40 -8.99 7.85 12.08
N GLY A 41 -8.51 9.09 12.00
CA GLY A 41 -7.34 9.46 11.21
C GLY A 41 -7.60 9.48 9.71
N ASN A 42 -6.57 9.17 8.92
CA ASN A 42 -6.62 9.25 7.46
C ASN A 42 -7.29 8.01 6.84
N LYS A 43 -8.30 8.26 6.01
CA LYS A 43 -8.97 7.22 5.22
C LYS A 43 -8.13 6.86 4.00
N HIS A 44 -7.89 5.58 3.77
CA HIS A 44 -7.26 5.12 2.54
C HIS A 44 -8.11 4.08 1.82
N TYR A 45 -7.99 4.04 0.49
CA TYR A 45 -8.48 2.97 -0.37
C TYR A 45 -7.32 2.05 -0.72
N PHE A 46 -7.42 0.79 -0.33
CA PHE A 46 -6.40 -0.22 -0.58
C PHE A 46 -6.81 -1.14 -1.72
N PHE A 47 -5.87 -1.38 -2.63
CA PHE A 47 -5.97 -2.31 -3.75
C PHE A 47 -4.96 -3.42 -3.52
N MET A 48 -5.45 -4.57 -3.06
CA MET A 48 -4.61 -5.72 -2.74
C MET A 48 -4.30 -6.50 -4.01
N LEU A 49 -3.02 -6.56 -4.35
CA LEU A 49 -2.55 -7.07 -5.62
C LEU A 49 -2.24 -8.56 -5.55
N ASP A 50 -2.61 -9.29 -6.60
CA ASP A 50 -2.31 -10.71 -6.74
C ASP A 50 -0.81 -10.92 -6.92
N GLY A 51 -0.20 -11.81 -6.13
CA GLY A 51 1.24 -12.10 -6.17
C GLY A 51 2.15 -11.07 -5.49
N CYS A 52 1.61 -9.92 -5.04
CA CYS A 52 2.39 -8.91 -4.33
C CYS A 52 2.79 -9.39 -2.94
N HIS A 53 4.05 -9.18 -2.57
CA HIS A 53 4.57 -9.58 -1.27
C HIS A 53 5.75 -8.70 -0.85
N SER A 54 5.86 -8.38 0.44
CA SER A 54 7.09 -7.77 0.95
C SER A 54 8.22 -8.80 0.97
N ASP A 55 9.34 -8.45 0.36
CA ASP A 55 10.62 -9.17 0.36
C ASP A 55 11.58 -8.66 1.47
N THR A 56 11.19 -7.63 2.22
CA THR A 56 11.97 -7.10 3.35
C THR A 56 11.18 -7.11 4.66
N PRO A 57 11.86 -7.22 5.82
CA PRO A 57 11.21 -7.07 7.12
C PRO A 57 10.58 -5.69 7.26
N MET A 58 9.34 -5.66 7.74
CA MET A 58 8.58 -4.42 7.89
C MET A 58 8.42 -4.05 9.36
N ARG A 59 8.41 -2.74 9.65
CA ARG A 59 8.07 -2.26 10.99
C ARG A 59 6.66 -2.73 11.37
N SER A 60 6.53 -3.22 12.60
CA SER A 60 5.29 -3.84 13.09
C SER A 60 4.19 -2.83 13.42
N PHE A 61 4.54 -1.67 13.99
CA PHE A 61 3.58 -0.62 14.34
C PHE A 61 4.25 0.76 14.39
N HIS A 62 3.44 1.82 14.40
CA HIS A 62 3.88 3.20 14.58
C HIS A 62 3.22 3.79 15.82
N ASN A 63 3.97 4.61 16.57
CA ASN A 63 3.54 5.13 17.87
C ASN A 63 2.26 5.98 17.78
N GLU A 64 2.09 6.74 16.71
CA GLU A 64 0.91 7.57 16.45
C GLU A 64 -0.40 6.76 16.31
N ASN A 65 -0.29 5.46 16.03
CA ASN A 65 -1.45 4.57 15.86
C ASN A 65 -1.76 3.76 17.13
N LEU A 66 -0.99 3.96 18.21
CA LEU A 66 -1.21 3.29 19.49
C LEU A 66 -2.10 4.13 20.40
N ASN A 67 -2.68 3.49 21.43
CA ASN A 67 -3.42 4.19 22.48
C ASN A 67 -2.52 5.21 23.20
N GLY A 68 -3.10 6.37 23.56
CA GLY A 68 -2.45 7.47 24.27
C GLY A 68 -1.78 7.05 25.59
N ASP A 69 -2.28 6.02 26.26
CA ASP A 69 -1.68 5.48 27.49
C ASP A 69 -0.22 5.01 27.31
N LEU A 70 0.15 4.67 26.07
CA LEU A 70 1.49 4.21 25.70
C LEU A 70 2.44 5.35 25.32
N LEU A 71 1.96 6.60 25.24
CA LEU A 71 2.78 7.76 24.87
C LEU A 71 3.92 8.00 25.86
N GLN A 72 3.69 7.72 27.15
CA GLN A 72 4.74 7.78 28.18
C GLN A 72 5.92 6.84 27.88
N HIS A 73 5.67 5.76 27.13
CA HIS A 73 6.65 4.76 26.73
C HIS A 73 7.08 4.88 25.26
N ARG A 74 6.76 5.98 24.55
CA ARG A 74 7.01 6.15 23.11
C ARG A 74 8.43 5.76 22.67
N LYS A 75 9.44 6.11 23.48
CA LYS A 75 10.86 5.79 23.17
C LYS A 75 11.11 4.28 23.17
N VAL A 76 10.56 3.57 24.15
CA VAL A 76 10.68 2.11 24.25
C VAL A 76 9.91 1.45 23.12
N MET A 77 8.70 1.93 22.84
CA MET A 77 7.85 1.41 21.77
C MET A 77 8.47 1.62 20.38
N GLU A 78 9.17 2.74 20.15
CA GLU A 78 9.91 3.00 18.91
C GLU A 78 11.05 2.00 18.68
N VAL A 79 11.84 1.73 19.72
CA VAL A 79 12.90 0.72 19.67
C VAL A 79 12.29 -0.66 19.49
N LEU A 80 11.21 -0.98 20.21
CA LEU A 80 10.53 -2.26 20.09
C LEU A 80 10.02 -2.51 18.67
N ALA A 81 9.38 -1.53 18.04
CA ALA A 81 8.90 -1.63 16.65
C ALA A 81 10.04 -1.87 15.65
N THR A 82 11.25 -1.39 15.97
CA THR A 82 12.45 -1.53 15.14
C THR A 82 13.14 -2.87 15.36
N VAL A 83 13.20 -3.36 16.60
CA VAL A 83 13.81 -4.67 16.92
C VAL A 83 12.86 -5.83 16.61
N ARG A 84 11.55 -5.61 16.65
CA ARG A 84 10.50 -6.60 16.35
C ARG A 84 9.81 -6.28 15.03
N GLN A 85 10.58 -6.35 13.96
CA GLN A 85 10.04 -6.29 12.61
C GLN A 85 9.27 -7.57 12.28
N LEU A 86 8.28 -7.41 11.39
CA LEU A 86 7.54 -8.51 10.80
C LEU A 86 8.33 -9.05 9.62
N GLU A 87 8.80 -10.28 9.76
CA GLU A 87 9.49 -11.00 8.69
C GLU A 87 8.55 -11.26 7.50
N PRO A 88 9.08 -11.29 6.27
CA PRO A 88 8.34 -11.69 5.09
C PRO A 88 7.56 -12.99 5.30
N ALA A 89 6.25 -12.93 5.12
CA ALA A 89 5.36 -14.08 5.27
C ALA A 89 4.81 -14.53 3.92
N LYS A 90 4.66 -15.85 3.73
CA LYS A 90 4.03 -16.41 2.51
C LYS A 90 2.55 -16.05 2.40
N LYS A 91 1.84 -15.95 3.53
CA LYS A 91 0.43 -15.57 3.60
C LYS A 91 0.32 -14.15 4.12
N GLN A 92 0.39 -13.19 3.20
CA GLN A 92 0.23 -11.77 3.50
C GLN A 92 -0.74 -11.13 2.52
N LEU A 93 -1.32 -10.01 2.92
CA LEU A 93 -2.13 -9.17 2.06
C LEU A 93 -1.32 -7.91 1.75
N ALA A 94 -0.85 -7.80 0.52
CA ALA A 94 0.01 -6.69 0.09
C ALA A 94 -0.57 -6.03 -1.18
N GLY A 95 -0.27 -4.75 -1.35
CA GLY A 95 -0.83 -3.96 -2.43
C GLY A 95 -0.51 -2.49 -2.29
N VAL A 96 -1.29 -1.66 -3.00
CA VAL A 96 -1.12 -0.20 -3.03
C VAL A 96 -2.28 0.49 -2.32
N GLY A 97 -1.98 1.62 -1.68
CA GLY A 97 -2.97 2.41 -0.95
C GLY A 97 -2.97 3.87 -1.38
N PHE A 98 -4.18 4.43 -1.53
CA PHE A 98 -4.39 5.83 -1.88
C PHE A 98 -5.10 6.53 -0.73
N ASN A 99 -4.60 7.69 -0.31
CA ASN A 99 -5.25 8.51 0.71
C ASN A 99 -6.47 9.21 0.09
N ALA A 100 -7.63 9.10 0.74
CA ALA A 100 -8.88 9.69 0.25
C ALA A 100 -8.93 11.23 0.32
N THR A 101 -7.99 11.87 1.02
CA THR A 101 -7.92 13.35 1.14
C THR A 101 -6.86 13.98 0.25
N VAL A 102 -5.96 13.17 -0.32
CA VAL A 102 -4.91 13.64 -1.23
C VAL A 102 -5.36 13.32 -2.64
N ARG A 103 -5.46 14.37 -3.48
CA ARG A 103 -5.87 14.20 -4.87
C ARG A 103 -4.84 13.37 -5.62
N ASP A 104 -5.22 12.15 -5.97
CA ASP A 104 -4.36 11.23 -6.68
C ASP A 104 -5.10 10.58 -7.84
N ASN A 105 -4.42 9.75 -8.63
CA ASN A 105 -5.08 9.04 -9.72
C ASN A 105 -4.62 7.61 -9.88
N VAL A 106 -5.57 6.75 -10.26
CA VAL A 106 -5.32 5.34 -10.57
C VAL A 106 -5.89 5.01 -11.94
N ILE A 107 -5.13 4.23 -12.72
CA ILE A 107 -5.57 3.71 -14.01
C ILE A 107 -5.98 2.25 -13.81
N LEU A 108 -7.25 1.95 -14.06
CA LEU A 108 -7.82 0.62 -13.88
C LEU A 108 -8.23 0.01 -15.22
N LYS A 109 -7.87 -1.26 -15.43
CA LYS A 109 -8.38 -2.08 -16.52
C LYS A 109 -9.52 -2.94 -16.00
N LEU A 110 -10.74 -2.55 -16.33
CA LEU A 110 -11.95 -3.27 -15.93
C LEU A 110 -12.29 -4.32 -17.00
N SER A 111 -12.51 -5.56 -16.57
CA SER A 111 -12.92 -6.67 -17.43
C SER A 111 -14.23 -7.26 -16.92
N GLY A 112 -15.30 -7.11 -17.71
CA GLY A 112 -16.61 -7.74 -17.50
C GLY A 112 -17.20 -8.10 -18.86
N THR A 113 -18.46 -7.76 -19.13
CA THR A 113 -19.04 -7.86 -20.48
C THR A 113 -18.25 -7.04 -21.51
N HIS A 114 -17.73 -5.88 -21.10
CA HIS A 114 -16.87 -5.03 -21.92
C HIS A 114 -15.54 -4.81 -21.21
N LYS A 115 -14.46 -4.72 -21.99
CA LYS A 115 -13.13 -4.35 -21.48
C LYS A 115 -12.94 -2.85 -21.66
N ARG A 116 -12.61 -2.14 -20.57
CA ARG A 116 -12.36 -0.70 -20.59
C ARG A 116 -11.21 -0.32 -19.67
N THR A 117 -10.43 0.65 -20.10
CA THR A 117 -9.41 1.30 -19.27
C THR A 117 -9.97 2.63 -18.80
N VAL A 118 -10.02 2.84 -17.49
CA VAL A 118 -10.55 4.05 -16.88
C VAL A 118 -9.48 4.69 -16.00
N LYS A 119 -9.40 6.02 -16.05
CA LYS A 119 -8.61 6.81 -15.10
C LYS A 119 -9.56 7.35 -14.04
N LEU A 120 -9.35 6.95 -12.79
CA LEU A 120 -10.09 7.46 -11.64
C LEU A 120 -9.22 8.44 -10.88
N ILE A 121 -9.83 9.53 -10.42
CA ILE A 121 -9.24 10.44 -9.45
C ILE A 121 -9.73 9.99 -8.08
N ILE A 122 -8.79 9.72 -7.17
CA ILE A 122 -9.06 9.34 -5.78
C ILE A 122 -8.87 10.57 -4.90
#